data_AF-A0A2M7F6A0-F1
#
_entry.id   AF-A0A2M7F6A0-F1
#
_cell.length_a   1.000
_cell.length_b   1.000
_cell.length_c   1.000
_cell.angle_alpha   90.00
_cell.angle_beta   90.00
_cell.angle_gamma   90.00
#
_symmetry.space_group_name_H-M   'P 1'
#
loop_
_entity.id
_entity.type
_entity.pdbx_description
1 polymer ?
#
loop_
_entity_poly.entity_id
_entity_poly.type
_entity_poly.pdbx_seq_one_letter_code
_entity_poly.pdbx_strand_id
1 'polypeptide(L)'
;VYSGTHDAAIMSVLNRDADAGVAKDLVFQALSQENPRIGRELKVLASSPPVPTNGLCVRKDIDWDLKEDLKRILLQMDQDPEGREVLKRFGTDRFLPTSDGDYQNLYDMIKRLGLDLESFPMQKQGLAQE
;
A
#
# COMPACT_ATOMS: atom_id res chain seq x y z
N VAL A 1 -9.49 -13.44 14.28
CA VAL A 1 -10.20 -12.13 14.34
C VAL A 1 -9.76 -11.31 13.14
N TYR A 2 -10.69 -10.62 12.47
CA TYR A 2 -10.34 -9.66 11.41
C TYR A 2 -10.34 -8.26 12.03
N SER A 3 -9.19 -7.58 12.02
CA SER A 3 -9.03 -6.26 12.67
C SER A 3 -9.56 -5.10 11.83
N GLY A 4 -9.80 -5.30 10.54
CA GLY A 4 -10.25 -4.26 9.61
C GLY A 4 -9.13 -3.36 9.08
N THR A 5 -8.20 -2.92 9.95
CA THR A 5 -7.07 -2.05 9.58
C THR A 5 -5.74 -2.56 10.12
N HIS A 6 -4.64 -2.07 9.53
CA HIS A 6 -3.28 -2.34 10.01
C HIS A 6 -3.05 -1.81 11.43
N ASP A 7 -3.52 -0.58 11.70
CA ASP A 7 -3.43 0.08 13.00
C ASP A 7 -4.15 -0.74 14.07
N ALA A 8 -5.37 -1.20 13.78
CA ALA A 8 -6.12 -2.04 14.70
C ALA A 8 -5.38 -3.36 14.98
N ALA A 9 -4.77 -4.00 13.97
CA ALA A 9 -4.00 -5.21 14.17
C ALA A 9 -2.79 -4.98 15.11
N ILE A 10 -2.06 -3.89 14.91
CA ILE A 10 -0.90 -3.52 15.74
C ILE A 10 -1.34 -3.25 17.18
N MET A 11 -2.42 -2.47 17.35
CA MET A 11 -2.92 -2.12 18.67
C MET A 11 -3.50 -3.31 19.43
N SER A 12 -4.16 -4.26 18.76
CA SER A 12 -4.65 -5.50 19.40
C SER A 12 -3.50 -6.32 19.98
N VAL A 13 -2.35 -6.40 19.30
CA VAL A 13 -1.18 -7.10 19.86
C VAL A 13 -0.56 -6.30 20.99
N LEU A 14 -0.42 -4.98 20.83
CA LEU A 14 0.13 -4.10 21.86
C LEU A 14 -0.67 -4.16 23.18
N ASN A 15 -2.00 -4.24 23.07
CA ASN A 15 -2.91 -4.30 24.21
C ASN A 15 -3.10 -5.73 24.75
N ARG A 16 -2.45 -6.73 24.14
CA ARG A 16 -2.59 -8.15 24.48
C ARG A 16 -3.98 -8.74 24.25
N ASP A 17 -4.76 -8.11 23.37
CA ASP A 17 -6.03 -8.65 22.87
C ASP A 17 -5.79 -9.78 21.85
N ALA A 18 -4.59 -9.84 21.26
CA ALA A 18 -4.13 -10.91 20.38
C ALA A 18 -2.65 -11.22 20.62
N ASP A 19 -2.25 -12.48 20.41
CA ASP A 19 -0.85 -12.91 20.57
C ASP A 19 0.06 -12.47 19.41
N ALA A 20 -0.51 -12.31 18.21
CA ALA A 20 0.20 -11.93 16.99
C ALA A 20 -0.73 -11.23 16.00
N GLY A 21 -0.14 -10.44 15.10
CA GLY A 21 -0.84 -9.68 14.07
C GLY A 21 0.03 -9.46 12.84
N VAL A 22 -0.59 -9.08 11.73
CA VAL A 22 0.09 -8.80 10.46
C VAL A 22 -0.30 -7.40 10.01
N ALA A 23 0.70 -6.58 9.68
CA ALA A 23 0.50 -5.20 9.26
C ALA A 23 1.54 -4.80 8.20
N LYS A 24 1.22 -3.74 7.44
CA LYS A 24 2.17 -3.13 6.52
C LYS A 24 3.33 -2.51 7.31
N ASP A 25 4.54 -2.72 6.83
CA ASP A 25 5.78 -2.23 7.45
C ASP A 25 5.80 -0.70 7.61
N LEU A 26 5.38 0.05 6.59
CA LEU A 26 5.30 1.51 6.63
C LEU A 26 4.33 2.00 7.73
N VAL A 27 3.21 1.32 7.90
CA VAL A 27 2.24 1.65 8.97
C VAL A 27 2.84 1.36 10.34
N PHE A 28 3.50 0.20 10.49
CA PHE A 28 4.19 -0.15 11.73
C PHE A 28 5.28 0.87 12.09
N GLN A 29 6.06 1.32 11.11
CA GLN A 29 7.11 2.33 11.29
C GLN A 29 6.52 3.69 11.68
N ALA A 30 5.49 4.16 10.97
CA ALA A 30 4.81 5.42 11.27
C ALA A 30 4.24 5.41 12.70
N LEU A 31 3.46 4.39 13.05
CA LEU A 31 2.89 4.28 14.39
C LEU A 31 3.96 4.11 15.48
N SER A 32 5.09 3.48 15.19
CA SER A 32 6.20 3.37 16.15
C SER A 32 6.87 4.72 16.44
N GLN A 33 6.88 5.64 15.48
CA GLN A 33 7.40 7.00 15.68
C GLN A 33 6.45 7.82 16.56
N GLU A 34 5.13 7.65 16.38
CA GLU A 34 4.10 8.33 17.17
C GLU A 34 3.95 7.73 18.58
N ASN A 35 4.02 6.41 18.70
CA ASN A 35 3.90 5.67 19.95
C ASN A 35 5.12 4.73 20.16
N PRO A 36 6.15 5.19 20.88
CA PRO A 36 7.37 4.42 21.13
C PRO A 36 7.15 3.10 21.89
N ARG A 37 5.96 2.85 22.48
CA ARG A 37 5.64 1.54 23.07
C ARG A 37 5.64 0.44 22.02
N ILE A 38 5.19 0.72 20.80
CA ILE A 38 5.12 -0.26 19.72
C ILE A 38 6.49 -0.85 19.45
N GLY A 39 7.52 -0.01 19.25
CA GLY A 39 8.89 -0.48 19.01
C GLY A 39 9.58 -1.12 20.23
N ARG A 40 9.11 -0.85 21.45
CA ARG A 40 9.70 -1.40 22.69
C ARG A 40 9.07 -2.73 23.11
N GLU A 41 7.76 -2.87 22.93
CA GLU A 41 6.98 -3.98 23.45
C GLU A 41 6.67 -5.02 22.37
N LEU A 42 6.61 -4.62 21.09
CA LEU A 42 6.36 -5.54 19.98
C LEU A 42 7.67 -5.96 19.30
N LYS A 43 7.67 -7.18 18.77
CA LYS A 43 8.78 -7.75 18.01
C LYS A 43 8.30 -8.21 16.64
N VAL A 44 8.98 -7.77 15.59
CA VAL A 44 8.78 -8.30 14.23
C VAL A 44 9.33 -9.72 14.18
N LEU A 45 8.45 -10.70 13.94
CA LEU A 45 8.83 -12.11 13.87
C LEU A 45 9.32 -12.53 12.48
N ALA A 46 8.74 -11.95 11.43
CA ALA A 46 9.08 -12.20 10.04
C ALA A 46 8.60 -11.05 9.15
N SER A 47 9.19 -10.93 7.96
CA SER A 47 8.77 -10.01 6.91
C SER A 47 8.52 -10.79 5.62
N SER A 48 7.52 -10.38 4.84
CA SER A 48 7.28 -10.94 3.51
C SER A 48 8.36 -10.50 2.52
N PRO A 49 8.48 -11.17 1.36
CA PRO A 49 9.13 -10.57 0.20
C PRO A 49 8.50 -9.20 -0.14
N PRO A 50 9.22 -8.34 -0.88
CA PRO A 50 8.66 -7.09 -1.39
C PRO A 50 7.37 -7.36 -2.17
N VAL A 51 6.34 -6.57 -1.85
CA VAL A 51 5.08 -6.54 -2.57
C VAL A 51 4.93 -5.19 -3.26
N PRO A 52 4.37 -5.13 -4.47
CA PRO A 52 4.07 -3.86 -5.11
C PRO A 52 3.23 -2.98 -4.18
N THR A 53 3.58 -1.69 -4.13
CA THR A 53 2.79 -0.69 -3.39
C THR A 53 1.58 -0.25 -4.21
N ASN A 54 0.90 0.80 -3.76
CA ASN A 54 -0.24 1.41 -4.46
C ASN A 54 0.11 1.70 -5.93
N GLY A 55 -0.73 1.22 -6.84
CA GLY A 55 -0.66 1.52 -8.26
C GLY A 55 -1.71 2.56 -8.67
N LEU A 56 -1.37 3.41 -9.63
CA LEU A 56 -2.34 4.28 -10.31
C LEU A 56 -2.82 3.58 -11.57
N CYS A 57 -4.14 3.44 -11.69
CA CYS A 57 -4.78 2.81 -12.84
C CYS A 57 -5.65 3.83 -13.57
N VAL A 58 -5.62 3.78 -14.91
CA VAL A 58 -6.55 4.51 -15.77
C VAL A 58 -7.59 3.55 -16.34
N ARG A 59 -8.74 4.09 -16.76
CA ARG A 59 -9.75 3.28 -17.46
C ARG A 59 -9.16 2.73 -18.77
N LYS A 60 -9.63 1.54 -19.15
CA LYS A 60 -9.16 0.83 -20.35
C LYS A 60 -9.43 1.61 -21.65
N ASP A 61 -10.49 2.40 -21.68
CA ASP A 61 -11.01 3.15 -22.83
C ASP A 61 -10.65 4.65 -22.83
N ILE A 62 -9.72 5.07 -21.95
CA ILE A 62 -9.21 6.44 -21.99
C ILE A 62 -8.50 6.72 -23.32
N ASP A 63 -8.61 7.96 -23.79
CA ASP A 63 -7.90 8.43 -24.99
C ASP A 63 -6.38 8.17 -24.87
N TRP A 64 -5.78 7.74 -25.99
CA TRP A 64 -4.38 7.30 -25.99
C TRP A 64 -3.41 8.46 -25.73
N ASP A 65 -3.66 9.63 -26.30
CA ASP A 65 -2.81 10.80 -26.10
C ASP A 65 -2.86 11.23 -24.62
N LEU A 66 -4.06 11.27 -24.04
CA LEU A 66 -4.24 11.57 -22.62
C LEU A 66 -3.53 10.56 -21.70
N LYS A 67 -3.57 9.27 -22.05
CA LYS A 67 -2.90 8.22 -21.28
C LYS A 67 -1.38 8.41 -21.26
N GLU A 68 -0.78 8.66 -22.43
CA GLU A 68 0.66 8.87 -22.53
C GLU A 68 1.10 10.18 -21.89
N ASP A 69 0.27 11.22 -21.97
CA ASP A 69 0.51 12.49 -21.28
C ASP A 69 0.53 12.31 -19.75
N LEU A 70 -0.48 11.67 -19.17
CA LEU A 70 -0.52 11.38 -17.73
C LEU A 70 0.69 10.58 -17.29
N LYS A 71 1.04 9.53 -18.05
CA LYS A 71 2.19 8.68 -17.74
C LYS A 71 3.49 9.48 -17.76
N ARG A 72 3.71 10.28 -18.80
CA ARG A 72 4.91 11.11 -18.94
C ARG A 72 5.02 12.12 -17.80
N ILE A 73 3.94 12.83 -17.49
CA ILE A 73 3.90 13.84 -16.42
C ILE A 73 4.26 13.20 -15.08
N LEU A 74 3.59 12.11 -14.70
CA LEU A 74 3.84 11.44 -13.42
C LEU A 74 5.28 10.91 -13.31
N LEU A 75 5.83 10.33 -14.38
CA LEU A 75 7.19 9.77 -14.37
C LEU A 75 8.31 10.82 -14.39
N GLN A 76 8.00 12.06 -14.80
CA GLN A 76 8.96 13.17 -14.84
C GLN A 76 8.74 14.18 -13.71
N MET A 77 7.76 13.93 -12.85
CA MET A 77 7.31 14.86 -11.81
C MET A 77 8.42 15.19 -10.79
N ASP A 78 9.35 14.27 -10.56
CA ASP A 78 10.51 14.48 -9.68
C ASP A 78 11.59 15.40 -10.28
N GLN A 79 11.52 15.65 -11.59
CA GLN A 79 12.43 16.55 -12.31
C GLN A 79 11.91 17.99 -12.34
N ASP A 80 10.64 18.20 -12.03
CA ASP A 80 9.99 19.51 -12.00
C ASP A 80 9.96 20.09 -10.57
N PRO A 81 10.32 21.38 -10.35
CA PRO A 81 10.27 21.99 -9.02
C PRO A 81 8.89 21.99 -8.36
N GLU A 82 7.82 22.23 -9.11
CA GLU A 82 6.45 22.19 -8.58
C GLU A 82 6.02 20.74 -8.32
N GLY A 83 6.35 19.83 -9.25
CA GLY A 83 6.16 18.40 -9.10
C GLY A 83 6.80 17.83 -7.83
N ARG A 84 8.04 18.23 -7.50
CA ARG A 84 8.73 17.84 -6.26
C ARG A 84 8.03 18.30 -4.99
N GLU A 85 7.46 19.52 -4.99
CA GLU A 85 6.71 20.02 -3.84
C GLU A 85 5.41 19.22 -3.62
N VAL A 86 4.73 18.87 -4.71
CA VAL A 86 3.54 18.00 -4.65
C VAL A 86 3.90 16.59 -4.19
N LEU A 87 4.97 16.00 -4.73
CA LEU A 87 5.50 14.69 -4.33
C LEU A 87 5.83 14.63 -2.83
N LYS A 88 6.49 15.68 -2.31
CA LYS A 88 6.81 15.80 -0.89
C LYS A 88 5.56 15.83 -0.01
N ARG A 89 4.53 16.59 -0.40
CA ARG A 89 3.24 16.62 0.32
C ARG A 89 2.51 15.28 0.24
N PHE A 90 2.65 14.58 -0.87
CA PHE A 90 2.12 13.23 -1.05
C PHE A 90 2.92 12.15 -0.31
N GLY A 91 4.10 12.49 0.24
CA GLY A 91 4.95 11.54 0.97
C GLY A 91 5.62 10.49 0.07
N THR A 92 5.87 10.83 -1.20
CA THR A 92 6.52 9.94 -2.19
C THR A 92 7.64 10.68 -2.89
N ASP A 93 8.76 10.00 -3.16
CA ASP A 93 9.92 10.64 -3.83
C ASP A 93 9.74 10.78 -5.35
N ARG A 94 9.13 9.77 -5.99
CA ARG A 94 8.86 9.73 -7.44
C ARG A 94 7.88 8.62 -7.79
N PHE A 95 7.29 8.70 -8.98
CA PHE A 95 6.57 7.58 -9.59
C PHE A 95 7.53 6.70 -10.41
N LEU A 96 7.20 5.41 -10.47
CA LEU A 96 7.95 4.43 -11.26
C LEU A 96 7.04 3.79 -12.30
N PRO A 97 7.57 3.39 -13.47
CA PRO A 97 6.80 2.60 -14.41
C PRO A 97 6.40 1.28 -13.74
N THR A 98 5.20 0.82 -14.04
CA THR A 98 4.66 -0.46 -13.55
C THR A 98 4.10 -1.24 -14.74
N SER A 99 4.26 -2.55 -14.66
CA SER A 99 3.77 -3.54 -15.60
C SER A 99 2.94 -4.60 -14.86
N ASP A 100 2.17 -5.37 -15.62
CA ASP A 100 1.38 -6.49 -15.06
C ASP A 100 2.27 -7.53 -14.35
N GLY A 101 3.47 -7.77 -14.91
CA GLY A 101 4.44 -8.72 -14.36
C GLY A 101 4.97 -8.35 -12.97
N ASP A 102 4.92 -7.08 -12.57
CA ASP A 102 5.32 -6.65 -11.23
C ASP A 102 4.39 -7.23 -10.15
N TYR A 103 3.17 -7.63 -10.52
CA TYR A 103 2.17 -8.23 -9.64
C TYR A 103 2.21 -9.77 -9.63
N GLN A 104 3.18 -10.41 -10.29
CA GLN A 104 3.22 -11.87 -10.40
C GLN A 104 3.20 -12.58 -9.03
N ASN A 105 3.93 -12.07 -8.04
CA ASN A 105 3.93 -12.63 -6.68
C ASN A 105 2.54 -12.60 -6.04
N LEU A 106 1.74 -11.58 -6.34
CA LEU A 106 0.37 -11.45 -5.86
C LEU A 106 -0.55 -12.47 -6.56
N TYR A 107 -0.42 -12.63 -7.88
CA TYR A 107 -1.17 -13.64 -8.62
C TYR A 107 -0.87 -15.06 -8.15
N ASP A 108 0.40 -15.36 -7.89
CA ASP A 108 0.80 -16.66 -7.34
C ASP A 108 0.21 -16.89 -5.95
N MET A 109 0.14 -15.84 -5.11
CA MET A 109 -0.49 -15.90 -3.79
C MET A 109 -1.99 -16.18 -3.90
N ILE A 110 -2.71 -15.43 -4.73
CA ILE A 110 -4.16 -15.59 -4.98
C ILE A 110 -4.45 -17.02 -5.43
N LYS A 111 -3.65 -17.54 -6.38
CA LYS A 111 -3.78 -18.92 -6.88
C LYS A 111 -3.55 -19.95 -5.79
N ARG A 112 -2.53 -19.78 -4.95
CA ARG A 112 -2.24 -20.70 -3.82
C ARG A 112 -3.33 -20.70 -2.77
N LEU A 113 -3.98 -19.55 -2.55
CA LEU A 113 -5.09 -19.41 -1.62
C LEU A 113 -6.42 -19.92 -2.19
N GLY A 114 -6.47 -20.28 -3.48
CA GLY A 114 -7.70 -20.71 -4.14
C GLY A 114 -8.77 -19.62 -4.20
N LEU A 115 -8.35 -18.35 -4.20
CA LEU A 115 -9.26 -17.21 -4.26
C LEU A 115 -9.66 -16.95 -5.71
N ASP A 116 -10.96 -16.75 -5.91
CA ASP A 116 -11.51 -16.24 -7.15
C ASP A 116 -11.73 -14.72 -7.02
N LEU A 117 -11.02 -13.95 -7.84
CA LEU A 117 -11.07 -12.49 -7.81
C LEU A 117 -12.39 -11.92 -8.32
N GLU A 118 -13.13 -12.66 -9.14
CA GLU A 118 -14.44 -12.20 -9.64
C GLU A 118 -15.51 -12.27 -8.55
N SER A 119 -15.43 -13.27 -7.68
CA SER A 119 -16.33 -13.44 -6.54
C SER A 119 -15.78 -12.84 -5.23
N PHE A 120 -14.55 -12.32 -5.23
CA PHE A 120 -13.94 -11.77 -4.02
C PHE A 120 -14.68 -10.51 -3.55
N PRO A 121 -15.22 -10.48 -2.31
CA PRO A 121 -15.96 -9.33 -1.81
C PRO A 121 -14.98 -8.18 -1.54
N MET A 122 -14.79 -7.32 -2.54
CA MET A 122 -14.09 -6.04 -2.36
C MET A 122 -14.92 -5.16 -1.42
N GLN A 123 -14.56 -5.14 -0.14
CA GLN A 123 -15.06 -4.10 0.76
C GLN A 123 -14.52 -2.77 0.25
N LYS A 124 -15.43 -1.88 -0.21
CA LYS A 124 -15.08 -0.49 -0.45
C LYS A 124 -14.65 0.09 0.89
N GLN A 125 -13.34 0.19 1.12
CA GLN A 125 -12.85 1.08 2.17
C GLN A 125 -13.33 2.47 1.76
N GLY A 126 -14.23 3.04 2.56
CA GLY A 126 -14.56 4.45 2.43
C GLY A 126 -13.24 5.20 2.48
N LEU A 127 -12.94 5.98 1.45
CA LEU A 127 -11.92 7.02 1.53
C LEU A 127 -12.22 7.76 2.82
N ALA A 128 -11.34 7.64 3.82
CA ALA A 128 -11.40 8.48 5.00
C ALA A 128 -11.39 9.91 4.47
N GLN A 129 -12.52 10.59 4.63
CA GLN A 129 -12.57 12.02 4.43
C GLN A 129 -11.79 12.63 5.58
N GLU A 130 -10.60 13.17 5.27
CA GLU A 130 -10.06 14.38 5.91
C GLU A 130 -9.34 15.19 4.83
#